data_AF-A0A1Z4JP71-F1
#
_entry.id   AF-A0A1Z4JP71-F1
#
_cell.length_a   1.000
_cell.length_b   1.000
_cell.length_c   1.000
_cell.angle_alpha   90.00
_cell.angle_beta   90.00
_cell.angle_gamma   90.00
#
_symmetry.space_group_name_H-M   'P 1'
#
loop_
_entity.id
_entity.type
_entity.pdbx_description
1 polymer ?
#
loop_
_entity_poly.entity_id
_entity_poly.type
_entity_poly.pdbx_seq_one_letter_code
_entity_poly.pdbx_strand_id
1 'polypeptide(L)' 'MSQQAKVAGGLPPDPDNPGWVKGWGVVRNSPWHLYAVCVTEGEANQALEEAGSEYQVIYGSHELGYDSFMSESSSIGR' A
#
# COMPACT_ATOMS: atom_id res chain seq x y z
N MET A 1 7.91 -0.75 19.06
CA MET A 1 6.47 -0.73 18.71
C MET A 1 6.43 -0.84 17.20
N SER A 2 5.85 -1.90 16.65
CA SER A 2 5.64 -2.00 15.20
C SER A 2 4.61 -0.93 14.83
N GLN A 3 5.01 0.08 14.06
CA GLN A 3 4.05 1.05 13.53
C GLN A 3 3.27 0.33 12.44
N GLN A 4 2.02 0.00 12.76
CA GLN A 4 1.11 -0.58 11.80
C GLN A 4 0.72 0.49 10.77
N ALA A 5 0.64 0.11 9.50
CA ALA A 5 0.31 1.02 8.42
C ALA A 5 -1.05 1.70 8.64
N LYS A 6 -1.20 2.95 8.18
CA LYS A 6 -2.51 3.62 8.12
C LYS A 6 -3.34 3.01 7.00
N VAL A 7 -4.26 2.10 7.33
CA VAL A 7 -5.13 1.45 6.33
C VAL A 7 -6.46 2.19 6.24
N ALA A 8 -6.82 2.66 5.04
CA ALA A 8 -8.09 3.32 4.78
C ALA A 8 -9.27 2.33 4.91
N GLY A 9 -10.40 2.83 5.42
CA GLY A 9 -11.65 2.08 5.43
C GLY A 9 -12.26 1.97 4.02
N GLY A 10 -12.97 0.88 3.76
CA GLY A 10 -13.70 0.69 2.50
C GLY A 10 -12.85 0.25 1.31
N LEU A 11 -11.62 -0.23 1.54
CA LEU A 11 -10.81 -0.84 0.50
C LEU A 11 -11.52 -2.08 -0.07
N PRO A 12 -11.58 -2.25 -1.40
CA PRO A 12 -12.18 -3.43 -2.00
C PRO A 12 -11.38 -4.69 -1.63
N PRO A 13 -12.04 -5.82 -1.37
CA PRO A 13 -11.34 -7.09 -1.17
C PRO A 13 -10.59 -7.49 -2.45
N ASP A 14 -9.42 -8.09 -2.29
CA ASP A 14 -8.68 -8.69 -3.39
C ASP A 14 -9.31 -10.04 -3.77
N PRO A 15 -9.89 -10.19 -4.98
CA PRO A 15 -10.50 -11.46 -5.41
C PRO A 15 -9.49 -12.60 -5.55
N ASP A 16 -8.22 -12.29 -5.80
CA ASP A 16 -7.17 -13.30 -6.02
C ASP A 16 -6.51 -13.75 -4.71
N ASN A 17 -6.59 -12.92 -3.66
CA ASN A 17 -5.96 -13.15 -2.36
C ASN A 17 -7.00 -13.04 -1.21
N PRO A 18 -7.64 -14.15 -0.79
CA PRO A 18 -8.61 -14.13 0.29
C PRO A 18 -8.03 -13.53 1.59
N GLY A 19 -8.74 -12.55 2.16
CA GLY A 19 -8.29 -11.84 3.36
C GLY A 19 -7.40 -10.62 3.08
N TRP A 20 -7.12 -10.33 1.81
CA TRP A 20 -6.40 -9.13 1.38
C TRP A 20 -7.36 -8.10 0.81
N VAL A 21 -6.90 -6.85 0.77
CA VAL A 21 -7.61 -5.72 0.17
C VAL A 21 -6.73 -5.04 -0.87
N LYS A 22 -7.33 -4.51 -1.93
CA LYS A 22 -6.61 -3.74 -2.96
C LYS A 22 -6.65 -2.25 -2.69
N GLY A 23 -5.52 -1.58 -2.92
CA GLY A 23 -5.40 -0.13 -2.74
C GLY A 23 -4.05 0.42 -3.14
N TRP A 24 -3.87 1.71 -2.87
CA TRP A 24 -2.64 2.44 -3.11
C TRP A 24 -1.78 2.45 -1.86
N GLY A 25 -0.68 1.68 -1.89
CA GLY A 25 0.30 1.60 -0.83
C GLY A 25 1.34 2.71 -0.92
N VAL A 26 1.69 3.31 0.22
CA VAL A 26 2.84 4.21 0.39
C VAL A 26 3.97 3.42 1.04
N VAL A 27 4.97 3.02 0.26
CA VAL A 27 6.00 2.07 0.69
C VAL A 27 7.40 2.61 0.52
N ARG A 28 8.32 2.21 1.42
CA ARG A 28 9.77 2.39 1.27
C ARG A 28 10.41 1.00 1.17
N ASN A 29 11.44 0.86 0.34
CA ASN A 29 12.10 -0.43 0.10
C ASN A 29 13.26 -0.75 1.06
N SER A 30 13.93 0.25 1.63
CA SER A 30 15.10 0.01 2.49
C SER A 30 15.22 1.03 3.66
N PRO A 31 15.10 0.59 4.93
CA PRO A 31 14.49 -0.68 5.31
C PRO A 31 13.02 -0.69 4.87
N TRP A 32 12.52 -1.88 4.54
CA TRP A 32 11.15 -2.04 4.09
C TRP A 32 10.16 -1.51 5.13
N HIS A 33 9.20 -0.70 4.68
CA HIS A 33 8.17 -0.13 5.54
C HIS A 33 6.94 0.24 4.72
N LEU A 34 5.76 -0.16 5.22
CA LEU A 34 4.45 0.25 4.70
C LEU A 34 3.91 1.40 5.57
N TYR A 35 3.79 2.59 5.01
CA TYR A 35 3.30 3.76 5.74
C TYR A 35 1.77 3.85 5.77
N ALA A 36 1.14 3.66 4.61
CA ALA A 36 -0.31 3.76 4.45
C ALA A 36 -0.83 2.91 3.28
N VAL A 37 -2.11 2.56 3.32
CA VAL A 37 -2.87 1.97 2.21
C VAL A 37 -4.15 2.79 2.02
N CYS A 38 -4.30 3.41 0.86
CA CYS A 38 -5.39 4.34 0.57
C CYS A 38 -6.33 3.80 -0.52
N VAL A 39 -7.58 4.28 -0.53
CA VAL A 39 -8.57 3.88 -1.55
C VAL A 39 -8.21 4.49 -2.90
N THR A 40 -7.73 5.74 -2.90
CA THR A 40 -7.39 6.48 -4.11
C THR A 40 -5.92 6.87 -4.18
N GLU A 41 -5.41 7.06 -5.40
CA GLU A 41 -4.03 7.51 -5.64
C GLU A 41 -3.79 8.91 -5.06
N GLY A 42 -4.80 9.79 -5.09
CA GLY A 42 -4.70 11.14 -4.55
C GLY A 42 -4.54 11.19 -3.02
N GLU A 43 -5.19 10.27 -2.30
CA GLU A 43 -4.97 10.11 -0.85
C GLU A 43 -3.56 9.56 -0.57
N ALA A 44 -3.10 8.60 -1.37
CA ALA A 44 -1.75 8.04 -1.22
C ALA A 44 -0.65 9.08 -1.51
N ASN A 45 -0.85 9.97 -2.48
CA ASN A 45 0.07 11.08 -2.74
C ASN A 45 0.13 12.08 -1.58
N GLN A 46 -1.01 12.42 -0.97
CA GLN A 46 -1.01 13.25 0.24
C GLN A 46 -0.25 12.57 1.38
N ALA A 47 -0.47 11.26 1.59
CA ALA A 47 0.26 10.49 2.59
C ALA A 47 1.76 10.36 2.26
N LEU A 48 2.15 10.35 0.99
CA LEU A 48 3.55 10.38 0.55
C LEU A 48 4.23 11.70 0.95
N GLU A 49 3.56 12.84 0.79
CA GLU A 49 4.07 14.14 1.23
C GLU A 49 4.32 14.17 2.75
N GLU A 50 3.47 13.50 3.55
CA GLU A 50 3.66 13.33 4.99
C GLU A 50 4.78 12.34 5.34
N ALA A 51 4.97 11.29 4.54
CA ALA A 51 5.92 10.21 4.81
C ALA A 51 7.36 10.57 4.42
N GLY A 52 7.53 11.37 3.37
CA GLY A 52 8.82 11.84 2.86
C GLY A 52 9.28 11.14 1.58
N SER A 53 10.31 11.70 0.96
CA SER A 53 10.78 11.36 -0.40
C SER A 53 11.40 9.97 -0.56
N GLU A 54 11.61 9.22 0.53
CA GLU A 54 12.09 7.83 0.47
C GLU A 54 10.96 6.83 0.17
N TYR A 55 9.71 7.26 0.29
CA TYR A 55 8.54 6.45 0.00
C TYR A 55 8.11 6.62 -1.47
N GLN A 56 7.28 5.70 -1.93
CA GLN A 56 6.65 5.74 -3.25
C GLN A 56 5.21 5.27 -3.14
N VAL A 57 4.36 5.77 -4.04
CA VAL A 57 2.97 5.33 -4.21
C VAL A 57 2.95 4.19 -5.22
N ILE A 58 2.35 3.06 -4.84
CA ILE A 58 2.23 1.88 -5.69
C ILE A 58 0.87 1.21 -5.48
N TYR A 59 0.23 0.76 -6.56
CA TYR A 59 -0.99 -0.01 -6.46
C TYR A 59 -0.70 -1.48 -6.16
N GLY A 60 -1.50 -2.10 -5.32
CA GLY A 60 -1.28 -3.50 -4.93
C GLY A 60 -2.26 -4.00 -3.88
N SER A 61 -1.88 -5.11 -3.27
CA SER A 61 -2.68 -5.84 -2.30
C SER A 61 -2.03 -5.78 -0.92
N HIS A 62 -2.85 -5.57 0.11
CA HIS A 62 -2.44 -5.53 1.51
C HIS A 62 -3.15 -6.62 2.31
N GLU A 63 -2.41 -7.32 3.16
CA GLU A 63 -2.95 -8.36 4.03
C GLU A 63 -3.58 -7.76 5.28
N LEU A 64 -4.86 -8.05 5.54
CA LEU A 64 -5.51 -7.53 6.73
C LEU A 64 -4.92 -8.15 8.01
N GLY A 65 -4.44 -7.29 8.91
CA GLY A 65 -3.88 -7.69 10.21
C GLY A 65 -2.37 -7.91 10.23
N TYR A 66 -1.69 -7.78 9.09
CA TYR A 66 -0.24 -7.85 8.96
C TYR A 66 0.27 -6.60 8.24
N ASP A 67 1.57 -6.32 8.30
CA ASP A 67 2.14 -5.19 7.54
C ASP A 67 2.36 -5.54 6.06
N SER A 68 2.15 -6.80 5.65
CA SER A 68 2.43 -7.32 4.31
C SER A 68 1.77 -6.48 3.19
N PHE A 69 2.56 -6.15 2.16
CA PHE A 69 2.09 -5.47 0.97
C PHE A 69 2.74 -6.07 -0.27
N MET A 70 1.93 -6.40 -1.28
CA MET A 70 2.37 -6.89 -2.58
C MET A 70 1.99 -5.86 -3.64
N SER A 71 2.99 -5.21 -4.24
CA SER A 71 2.75 -4.35 -5.39
C SER A 71 2.25 -5.18 -6.57
N GLU A 72 1.19 -4.74 -7.23
CA GLU A 72 0.87 -5.26 -8.56
C GLU A 72 1.94 -4.75 -9.51
N SER A 73 2.93 -5.61 -9.77
CA SER A 73 3.80 -5.42 -10.92
C SER A 73 2.93 -5.61 -12.15
N SER A 74 2.37 -4.50 -12.65
CA SER A 74 1.92 -4.44 -14.03
C SER A 74 3.13 -4.82 -14.84
N SER A 75 3.17 -6.06 -15.29
CA SER A 75 4.10 -6.51 -16.30
C SER A 75 3.71 -5.73 -17.55
N ILE A 76 4.20 -4.49 -17.64
CA ILE A 76 4.17 -3.72 -18.87
C ILE A 76 5.11 -4.49 -19.79
N GLY A 77 4.50 -5.42 -20.52
CA GLY A 77 5.15 -6.12 -21.60
C GLY A 77 5.54 -5.09 -22.65
N ARG A 78 6.86 -4.95 -22.81
CA ARG A 78 7.60 -4.32 -23.92
C ARG A 78 7.67 -2.80 -23.95
#